data_AF-A0A7X7XXC5-F1
#
_entry.id   AF-A0A7X7XXC5-F1
#
_cell.length_a   1.000
_cell.length_b   1.000
_cell.length_c   1.000
_cell.angle_alpha   90.00
_cell.angle_beta   90.00
_cell.angle_gamma   90.00
#
_symmetry.space_group_name_H-M   'P 1'
#
loop_
_entity.id
_entity.type
_entity.pdbx_description
1 polymer ?
#
loop_
_entity_poly.entity_id
_entity_poly.type
_entity_poly.pdbx_seq_one_letter_code
_entity_poly.pdbx_strand_id
1 'polypeptide(L)'
;MYCDVLGSDNRKGFPDNIKKLLKLLKGEKVVIVLRSGCKQTVCVEAVVGNLLVASVNRSVIKFVDIDCICEVLAESGDVLSNVFMNNNVKKPWRDSGCETLEECTKGYGWQMYQNN
;
A
#
# COMPACT_ATOMS: atom_id res chain seq x y z
N MET A 1 -0.43 2.35 37.05
CA MET A 1 -1.45 2.80 36.09
C MET A 1 -0.80 2.78 34.71
N TYR A 2 -1.12 1.91 33.76
CA TYR A 2 -2.40 1.23 33.45
C TYR A 2 -2.18 -0.22 32.97
N CYS A 3 -3.17 -1.06 33.31
CA CYS A 3 -3.70 -2.28 32.70
C CYS A 3 -2.80 -3.51 32.44
N ASP A 4 -2.86 -4.41 33.42
CA ASP A 4 -3.42 -5.77 33.34
C ASP A 4 -3.36 -6.56 32.03
N VAL A 5 -2.76 -7.74 32.20
CA VAL A 5 -2.74 -8.93 31.36
C VAL A 5 -4.17 -9.34 30.96
N LEU A 6 -4.49 -9.25 29.67
CA LEU A 6 -5.66 -9.91 29.10
C LEU A 6 -5.25 -11.25 28.49
N GLY A 7 -5.76 -12.32 29.10
CA GLY A 7 -5.71 -13.68 28.60
C GLY A 7 -6.52 -13.87 27.32
N SER A 8 -6.04 -14.82 26.52
CA SER A 8 -6.72 -15.68 25.55
C SER A 8 -8.10 -15.24 25.01
N ASP A 9 -8.17 -14.65 23.80
CA ASP A 9 -8.92 -15.17 22.62
C ASP A 9 -8.82 -14.21 21.40
N ASN A 10 -8.74 -14.74 20.18
CA ASN A 10 -8.84 -14.04 18.87
C ASN A 10 -7.99 -12.76 18.59
N ARG A 11 -6.70 -12.90 18.27
CA ARG A 11 -5.92 -11.87 17.53
C ARG A 11 -6.33 -11.75 16.05
N LYS A 12 -7.63 -11.63 15.76
CA LYS A 12 -8.14 -11.33 14.42
C LYS A 12 -8.39 -9.83 14.34
N GLY A 13 -7.41 -9.06 13.87
CA GLY A 13 -7.68 -7.66 13.58
C GLY A 13 -6.51 -6.95 12.92
N PHE A 14 -5.38 -6.85 13.63
CA PHE A 14 -4.28 -6.03 13.15
C PHE A 14 -3.27 -6.82 12.29
N PRO A 15 -2.84 -6.30 11.13
CA PRO A 15 -1.83 -6.95 10.31
C PRO A 15 -0.48 -7.01 11.03
N ASP A 16 0.14 -8.19 11.05
CA ASP A 16 1.42 -8.46 11.73
C ASP A 16 2.65 -8.41 10.80
N ASN A 17 2.43 -8.14 9.50
CA ASN A 17 3.49 -7.93 8.51
C ASN A 17 2.98 -7.10 7.32
N ILE A 18 3.91 -6.58 6.52
CA ILE A 18 3.65 -5.77 5.33
C ILE A 18 2.71 -6.48 4.35
N LYS A 19 2.87 -7.79 4.15
CA LYS A 19 2.03 -8.57 3.25
C LYS A 19 0.55 -8.58 3.66
N LYS A 20 0.26 -8.79 4.95
CA LYS A 20 -1.12 -8.73 5.47
C LYS A 20 -1.66 -7.31 5.45
N LEU A 21 -0.82 -6.31 5.75
CA LEU A 21 -1.19 -4.89 5.67
C LEU A 21 -1.59 -4.49 4.25
N LEU A 22 -0.79 -4.82 3.25
CA LEU A 22 -1.07 -4.52 1.84
C LEU A 22 -2.33 -5.24 1.34
N LYS A 23 -2.60 -6.47 1.78
CA LYS A 23 -3.87 -7.16 1.47
C LYS A 23 -5.08 -6.41 2.02
N LEU A 24 -4.95 -5.84 3.21
CA LEU A 24 -5.99 -5.08 3.88
C LEU A 24 -6.22 -3.72 3.21
N LEU A 25 -5.18 -3.12 2.63
CA LEU A 25 -5.22 -1.84 1.91
C LEU A 25 -5.56 -1.99 0.42
N LYS A 26 -6.18 -3.11 0.00
CA LYS A 26 -6.59 -3.29 -1.39
C LYS A 26 -7.54 -2.19 -1.84
N GLY A 27 -7.21 -1.54 -2.95
CA GLY A 27 -7.91 -0.41 -3.54
C GLY A 27 -7.53 0.94 -2.96
N GLU A 28 -6.70 0.97 -1.91
CA GLU A 28 -6.27 2.21 -1.27
C GLU A 28 -4.95 2.72 -1.87
N LYS A 29 -4.77 4.03 -1.82
CA LYS A 29 -3.55 4.73 -2.25
C LYS A 29 -2.55 4.75 -1.09
N VAL A 30 -1.35 4.25 -1.31
CA VAL A 30 -0.30 4.15 -0.28
C VAL A 30 1.02 4.69 -0.81
N VAL A 31 1.94 5.04 0.08
CA VAL A 31 3.34 5.26 -0.25
C VAL A 31 4.15 4.08 0.27
N ILE A 32 4.79 3.35 -0.64
CA ILE A 32 5.76 2.31 -0.28
C ILE A 32 7.16 2.91 -0.22
N VAL A 33 7.92 2.52 0.78
CA VAL A 33 9.34 2.84 0.91
C VAL A 33 10.13 1.59 0.56
N LEU A 34 10.89 1.65 -0.53
CA LEU A 34 11.74 0.56 -0.95
C LEU A 34 13.02 0.50 -0.11
N ARG A 35 13.72 -0.64 -0.16
CA ARG A 35 15.02 -0.86 0.50
C ARG A 35 16.09 0.14 0.09
N SER A 36 15.98 0.73 -1.10
CA SER A 36 16.83 1.83 -1.55
C SER A 36 16.57 3.16 -0.81
N GLY A 37 15.54 3.23 0.05
CA GLY A 37 15.02 4.46 0.63
C GLY A 37 14.04 5.22 -0.27
N CYS A 38 13.84 4.75 -1.51
CA CYS A 38 12.97 5.43 -2.46
C CYS A 38 11.50 5.29 -2.10
N LYS A 39 10.80 6.43 -2.15
CA LYS A 39 9.37 6.50 -1.88
C LYS A 39 8.61 6.46 -3.19
N GLN A 40 7.53 5.68 -3.22
CA GLN A 40 6.69 5.56 -4.40
C GLN A 40 5.23 5.52 -4.00
N THR A 41 4.45 6.44 -4.56
CA THR A 41 2.99 6.45 -4.42
C THR A 41 2.38 5.46 -5.39
N VAL A 42 1.60 4.51 -4.88
CA VAL A 42 0.97 3.44 -5.65
C VAL A 42 -0.45 3.17 -5.16
N CYS A 43 -1.32 2.67 -6.02
CA CYS A 43 -2.61 2.11 -5.61
C CYS A 43 -2.51 0.58 -5.52
N VAL A 44 -2.92 0.00 -4.39
CA VAL A 44 -2.79 -1.46 -4.19
C VAL A 44 -3.89 -2.20 -4.94
N GLU A 45 -3.54 -2.96 -5.98
CA GLU A 45 -4.51 -3.73 -6.75
C GLU A 45 -4.70 -5.13 -6.18
N ALA A 46 -3.59 -5.80 -5.85
CA ALA A 46 -3.60 -7.14 -5.27
C ALA A 46 -2.28 -7.48 -4.59
N VAL A 47 -2.29 -8.55 -3.81
CA VAL A 47 -1.08 -9.19 -3.28
C VAL A 47 -1.12 -10.68 -3.64
N VAL A 48 -0.20 -11.12 -4.50
CA VAL A 48 -0.13 -12.49 -5.02
C VAL A 48 1.20 -13.11 -4.59
N GLY A 49 1.17 -14.16 -3.77
CA GLY A 49 2.40 -14.72 -3.23
C GLY A 49 3.17 -13.69 -2.40
N ASN A 50 4.40 -13.37 -2.79
CA ASN A 50 5.22 -12.30 -2.20
C ASN A 50 5.32 -11.05 -3.08
N LEU A 51 4.40 -10.87 -4.03
CA LEU A 51 4.38 -9.73 -4.94
C LEU A 51 3.22 -8.81 -4.60
N LEU A 52 3.54 -7.53 -4.43
CA LEU A 52 2.58 -6.44 -4.52
C LEU A 52 2.31 -6.15 -6.00
N VAL A 53 1.04 -6.23 -6.39
CA VAL A 53 0.54 -5.74 -7.68
C VAL A 53 -0.10 -4.39 -7.41
N ALA A 54 0.43 -3.35 -8.01
CA ALA A 54 -0.03 -1.99 -7.78
C ALA A 54 -0.17 -1.24 -9.09
N SER A 55 -1.12 -0.30 -9.17
CA SER A 55 -1.23 0.58 -10.32
C SER A 55 -0.51 1.90 -10.05
N VAL A 56 0.10 2.43 -11.12
CA VAL A 56 0.77 3.73 -11.18
C VAL A 56 0.18 4.47 -12.38
N ASN A 57 -0.21 5.74 -12.22
CA ASN A 57 -0.76 6.57 -13.29
C ASN A 57 -1.91 5.92 -14.09
N ARG A 58 -2.87 5.27 -13.40
CA ARG A 58 -4.13 4.65 -13.91
C ARG A 58 -4.01 3.57 -15.00
N SER A 59 -2.85 3.40 -15.64
CA SER A 59 -2.68 2.56 -16.84
C SER A 59 -1.48 1.63 -16.76
N VAL A 60 -0.56 1.87 -15.82
CA VAL A 60 0.64 1.05 -15.65
C VAL A 60 0.47 0.17 -14.42
N ILE A 61 0.63 -1.14 -14.58
CA ILE A 61 0.73 -2.07 -13.46
C ILE A 61 2.20 -2.27 -13.12
N LYS A 62 2.52 -2.07 -11.85
CA LYS A 62 3.83 -2.27 -11.25
C LYS A 62 3.79 -3.49 -10.33
N PHE A 63 4.80 -4.34 -10.47
CA PHE A 63 5.02 -5.48 -9.59
C PHE A 63 6.22 -5.19 -8.70
N VAL A 64 6.05 -5.35 -7.39
CA VAL A 64 7.09 -5.09 -6.41
C VAL A 64 7.21 -6.31 -5.49
N ASP A 65 8.43 -6.83 -5.34
CA ASP A 65 8.70 -7.84 -4.31
C ASP A 65 8.49 -7.22 -2.93
N ILE A 66 7.67 -7.86 -2.10
CA ILE A 66 7.37 -7.38 -0.75
C ILE A 66 8.65 -7.32 0.10
N ASP A 67 9.62 -8.20 -0.15
CA ASP A 67 10.89 -8.19 0.58
C ASP A 67 11.72 -6.93 0.28
N CYS A 68 11.44 -6.24 -0.83
CA CYS A 68 12.06 -4.96 -1.16
C CYS A 68 11.39 -3.77 -0.47
N ILE A 69 10.26 -3.95 0.21
CA ILE A 69 9.52 -2.88 0.88
C ILE A 69 9.93 -2.86 2.35
N CYS A 70 10.46 -1.72 2.81
CA CYS A 70 10.80 -1.50 4.21
C CYS A 70 9.61 -0.98 5.00
N GLU A 71 8.86 -0.04 4.41
CA GLU A 71 7.79 0.67 5.11
C GLU A 71 6.61 0.93 4.17
N VAL A 72 5.40 1.00 4.74
CA VAL A 72 4.17 1.38 4.05
C VAL A 72 3.52 2.52 4.83
N LEU A 73 3.39 3.67 4.18
CA LEU A 73 2.70 4.84 4.71
C LEU A 73 1.30 4.88 4.08
N ALA A 74 0.28 4.85 4.91
CA ALA A 74 -1.12 4.87 4.51
C ALA A 74 -1.90 5.88 5.35
N GLU A 75 -3.03 6.36 4.83
CA GLU A 75 -3.91 7.24 5.60
C GLU A 75 -4.47 6.47 6.81
N SER A 76 -4.46 7.10 7.98
CA SER A 76 -4.93 6.45 9.22
C SER A 76 -6.39 6.00 9.09
N GLY A 77 -7.22 6.77 8.39
CA GLY A 77 -8.61 6.41 8.10
C GLY A 77 -8.73 5.10 7.32
N ASP A 78 -7.86 4.86 6.33
CA ASP A 78 -7.88 3.65 5.50
C ASP A 78 -7.43 2.41 6.28
N VAL A 79 -6.42 2.56 7.15
CA VAL A 79 -5.98 1.47 8.02
C VAL A 79 -7.05 1.15 9.07
N LEU A 80 -7.53 2.17 9.80
CA LEU A 80 -8.45 1.98 10.92
C LEU A 80 -9.83 1.51 10.47
N SER A 81 -10.34 2.01 9.33
CA SER A 81 -11.62 1.54 8.78
C SER A 81 -11.54 0.06 8.40
N ASN A 82 -10.48 -0.34 7.70
CA ASN A 82 -10.33 -1.73 7.27
C ASN A 82 -10.01 -2.71 8.43
N VAL A 83 -9.39 -2.25 9.51
CA VAL A 83 -9.07 -3.08 10.70
C VAL A 83 -10.24 -3.17 11.69
N PHE A 84 -10.87 -2.05 12.02
CA PHE A 84 -11.82 -1.96 13.14
C PHE A 84 -13.27 -1.78 12.70
N MET A 85 -13.52 -1.28 11.48
CA MET A 85 -14.87 -1.08 10.97
C MET A 85 -15.21 -2.18 9.98
N ASN A 86 -15.61 -3.33 10.52
CA ASN A 86 -16.11 -4.47 9.73
C ASN A 86 -17.53 -4.21 9.19
N ASN A 87 -17.75 -3.05 8.58
CA ASN A 87 -19.06 -2.60 8.11
C ASN A 87 -19.01 -2.37 6.60
N ASN A 88 -20.02 -2.92 5.93
CA ASN A 88 -20.31 -2.91 4.49
C ASN A 88 -20.51 -1.50 3.89
N VAL A 89 -19.67 -0.52 4.22
CA VAL A 89 -19.61 0.75 3.53
C VAL A 89 -18.66 0.54 2.36
N LYS A 90 -19.20 0.15 1.21
CA LYS A 90 -18.48 0.26 -0.06
C LYS A 90 -18.12 1.74 -0.20
N LYS A 91 -16.86 2.12 0.11
CA LYS A 91 -16.37 3.43 -0.29
C LYS A 91 -16.56 3.47 -1.81
N PRO A 92 -17.28 4.45 -2.38
CA PRO A 92 -17.18 4.69 -3.81
C PRO A 92 -15.70 4.92 -4.06
N TRP A 93 -15.11 4.14 -4.98
CA TRP A 93 -13.76 4.34 -5.46
C TRP A 93 -13.62 5.83 -5.74
N ARG A 94 -12.91 6.57 -4.88
CA ARG A 94 -12.62 7.96 -5.19
C ARG A 94 -11.66 7.88 -6.36
N ASP A 95 -12.00 8.54 -7.46
CA ASP A 95 -11.10 8.78 -8.58
C ASP A 95 -9.95 9.72 -8.14
N SER A 96 -9.27 9.42 -7.04
CA SER A 96 -8.01 10.04 -6.70
C SER A 96 -6.98 9.43 -7.63
N GLY A 97 -6.62 10.16 -8.69
CA GLY A 97 -5.51 9.78 -9.54
C GLY A 97 -4.31 9.39 -8.68
N CYS A 98 -3.71 8.24 -8.99
CA CYS A 98 -2.39 7.90 -8.48
C CYS A 98 -1.37 8.72 -9.26
N GLU A 99 -1.40 10.04 -9.09
CA GLU A 99 -0.33 10.92 -9.56
C GLU A 99 0.94 10.53 -8.80
N THR A 100 1.97 10.23 -9.57
CA THR A 100 3.24 9.74 -9.06
C THR A 100 3.94 10.86 -8.28
N LEU A 101 4.23 10.64 -6.99
CA LEU A 101 5.25 11.41 -6.29
C LEU A 101 6.56 10.62 -6.39
N GLU A 102 7.34 10.90 -7.42
CA GLU A 102 8.66 10.30 -7.61
C GLU A 102 9.70 11.15 -6.89
N GLU A 103 9.89 10.91 -5.59
CA GLU A 103 11.08 11.40 -4.88
C GLU A 103 12.12 10.29 -4.81
N CYS A 104 12.79 10.08 -5.95
CA CYS A 104 14.09 9.42 -6.04
C CYS A 104 14.70 9.66 -7.42
N THR A 105 15.20 10.86 -7.68
CA THR A 105 15.96 11.19 -8.90
C THR A 105 17.37 10.60 -8.85
N LYS A 106 17.50 9.27 -8.92
CA LYS A 106 18.71 8.58 -9.40
C LYS A 106 18.35 7.28 -10.12
N GLY A 107 18.07 7.39 -11.42
CA GLY A 107 18.48 6.40 -12.43
C GLY A 107 17.61 5.15 -12.63
N TYR A 108 16.37 5.31 -13.11
CA TYR A 108 15.79 4.34 -14.06
C TYR A 108 15.22 5.14 -15.23
N GLY A 109 16.05 5.33 -16.26
CA GLY A 109 15.68 6.04 -17.47
C GLY A 109 14.70 5.23 -18.31
N TRP A 110 13.44 5.63 -18.31
CA TRP A 110 12.55 5.36 -19.44
C TRP A 110 12.62 6.58 -20.35
N GLN A 111 13.39 6.48 -21.44
CA GLN A 111 13.33 7.45 -22.54
C GLN A 111 11.91 7.41 -23.11
N MET A 112 11.17 8.48 -22.90
CA MET A 112 9.96 8.75 -23.65
C MET A 112 10.38 9.07 -25.09
N TYR A 113 10.09 8.16 -26.02
CA TYR A 113 10.05 8.50 -27.44
C TYR A 113 8.93 9.54 -27.62
N GLN A 114 9.28 10.81 -27.74
CA GLN A 114 8.39 11.80 -28.35
C GLN A 114 8.67 11.79 -29.85
N ASN A 115 7.78 11.13 -30.60
CA ASN A 115 7.61 11.45 -32.02
C ASN A 115 6.76 12.72 -32.11
N ASN A 116 7.38 13.84 -32.48
CA ASN A 116 6.84 14.75 -33.48
C ASN A 116 7.95 15.67 -34.03
#